data_AF-A0A377TQA2-F1
#
_entry.id   AF-A0A377TQA2-F1
#
_cell.length_a   1.000
_cell.length_b   1.000
_cell.length_c   1.000
_cell.angle_alpha   90.00
_cell.angle_beta   90.00
_cell.angle_gamma   90.00
#
_symmetry.space_group_name_H-M   'P 1'
#
loop_
_entity.id
_entity.type
_entity.pdbx_description
1 polymer ?
#
loop_
_entity_poly.entity_id
_entity_poly.type
_entity_poly.pdbx_seq_one_letter_code
_entity_poly.pdbx_strand_id
1 'polypeptide(L)'
;MGVSSQSRSGALAEVLASERKVLSEQMRVALPGIIQSFDPDAVTAVVQPAIRYVERDNDGNKSTKDYPLLVDVPVIFPRGGGCTLTFPVKAGDECLVIFADRCIDFWWQSGGIQEPVDERMHDLSDAFCIVGPQSQAKKIGGISTSAVGAAQ
;
A
#
# COMPACT_ATOMS: atom_id res chain seq x y z
N MET A 1 21.58 39.78 26.11
CA MET A 1 20.18 39.28 26.07
C MET A 1 20.20 37.77 26.01
N GLY A 2 19.95 37.08 27.14
CA GLY A 2 19.85 35.63 27.18
C GLY A 2 18.45 35.21 26.79
N VAL A 3 18.29 34.55 25.65
CA VAL A 3 17.02 33.95 25.24
C VAL A 3 16.71 32.84 26.23
N SER A 4 15.56 32.91 26.92
CA SER A 4 15.24 32.03 28.05
C SER A 4 15.14 30.57 27.62
N SER A 5 15.56 29.64 28.50
CA SER A 5 15.51 28.19 28.23
C SER A 5 14.10 27.67 27.91
N GLN A 6 13.06 28.34 28.41
CA GLN A 6 11.65 28.02 28.14
C GLN A 6 11.26 28.23 26.67
N SER A 7 11.76 29.28 26.00
CA SER A 7 11.42 29.52 24.58
C SER A 7 12.07 28.50 23.65
N ARG A 8 13.26 27.99 24.02
CA ARG A 8 13.94 26.90 23.28
C ARG A 8 13.21 25.56 23.42
N SER A 9 12.66 25.29 24.61
CA SER A 9 11.90 24.07 24.87
C SER A 9 10.56 24.03 24.10
N GLY A 10 9.88 25.18 23.97
CA GLY A 10 8.65 25.30 23.18
C GLY A 10 8.89 25.08 21.68
N ALA A 11 9.89 25.76 21.12
CA ALA A 11 10.26 25.61 19.70
C ALA A 11 10.71 24.18 19.36
N LEU A 12 11.47 23.52 20.25
CA LEU A 12 11.86 22.12 20.06
C LEU A 12 10.64 21.18 20.08
N ALA A 13 9.66 21.41 20.97
CA ALA A 13 8.46 20.61 21.04
C ALA A 13 7.60 20.73 19.77
N GLU A 14 7.51 21.93 19.19
CA GLU A 14 6.83 22.17 17.92
C GLU A 14 7.54 21.47 16.75
N VAL A 15 8.87 21.56 16.66
CA VAL A 15 9.67 20.85 15.65
C VAL A 15 9.49 19.34 15.78
N LEU A 16 9.58 18.78 17.00
CA LEU A 16 9.35 17.34 17.19
C LEU A 16 7.92 16.92 16.83
N ALA A 17 6.93 17.78 17.06
CA ALA A 17 5.55 17.51 16.65
C ALA A 17 5.40 17.53 15.12
N SER A 18 6.05 18.47 14.41
CA SER A 18 6.05 18.49 12.95
C SER A 18 6.79 17.29 12.36
N GLU A 19 7.96 16.93 12.90
CA GLU A 19 8.73 15.77 12.45
C GLU A 19 7.94 14.46 12.63
N ARG A 20 7.32 14.25 13.81
CA ARG A 20 6.46 13.08 14.03
C ARG A 20 5.32 13.00 13.01
N LYS A 21 4.74 14.15 12.66
CA LYS A 21 3.68 14.23 11.65
C LYS A 21 4.21 13.87 10.27
N VAL A 22 5.36 14.39 9.86
CA VAL A 22 6.00 14.07 8.58
C VAL A 22 6.33 12.58 8.49
N LEU A 23 6.94 12.01 9.53
CA LEU A 23 7.25 10.57 9.58
C LEU A 23 5.99 9.72 9.46
N SER A 24 4.91 10.11 10.12
CA SER A 24 3.62 9.42 10.05
C SER A 24 2.96 9.56 8.67
N GLU A 25 3.15 10.69 7.98
CA GLU A 25 2.64 10.93 6.62
C GLU A 25 3.46 10.19 5.55
N GLN A 26 4.75 9.96 5.79
CA GLN A 26 5.63 9.22 4.90
C GLN A 26 5.53 7.70 5.07
N MET A 27 5.10 7.24 6.24
CA MET A 27 4.94 5.81 6.52
C MET A 27 3.74 5.25 5.76
N ARG A 28 4.02 4.36 4.81
CA ARG A 28 3.01 3.64 4.04
C ARG A 28 2.76 2.28 4.67
N VAL A 29 1.47 1.95 4.79
CA VAL A 29 1.01 0.69 5.40
C VAL A 29 0.18 -0.08 4.38
N ALA A 30 -1.00 0.45 4.04
CA ALA A 30 -1.87 -0.15 3.04
C ALA A 30 -2.84 0.87 2.44
N LEU A 31 -3.28 0.64 1.21
CA LEU A 31 -4.30 1.43 0.50
C LEU A 31 -5.23 0.51 -0.29
N PRO A 32 -6.53 0.83 -0.44
CA PRO A 32 -7.35 0.19 -1.44
C PRO A 32 -6.84 0.57 -2.83
N GLY A 33 -6.89 -0.38 -3.76
CA GLY A 33 -6.43 -0.24 -5.14
C GLY A 33 -7.41 -0.85 -6.13
N ILE A 34 -7.27 -0.45 -7.39
CA ILE A 34 -8.02 -0.97 -8.52
C ILE A 34 -7.04 -1.55 -9.52
N ILE A 35 -7.20 -2.84 -9.83
CA ILE A 35 -6.39 -3.53 -10.83
C ILE A 35 -6.60 -2.86 -12.19
N GLN A 36 -5.52 -2.48 -12.86
CA GLN A 36 -5.51 -2.00 -14.24
C GLN A 36 -5.20 -3.14 -15.22
N SER A 37 -4.25 -4.01 -14.86
CA SER A 37 -3.90 -5.21 -15.63
C SER A 37 -3.26 -6.27 -14.73
N PHE A 38 -3.25 -7.52 -15.19
CA PHE A 38 -2.64 -8.65 -14.50
C PHE A 38 -1.82 -9.49 -15.49
N ASP A 39 -0.58 -9.81 -15.10
CA ASP A 39 0.31 -10.73 -15.80
C ASP A 39 0.31 -12.08 -15.06
N PRO A 40 -0.28 -13.14 -15.66
CA PRO A 40 -0.33 -14.47 -15.04
C PRO A 40 1.03 -15.19 -15.03
N ASP A 41 1.97 -14.85 -15.92
CA ASP A 41 3.27 -15.51 -16.00
C ASP A 41 4.21 -14.97 -14.92
N ALA A 42 4.20 -13.66 -14.70
CA ALA A 42 4.95 -13.01 -13.63
C ALA A 42 4.22 -13.02 -12.27
N VAL A 43 2.92 -13.30 -12.26
CA VAL A 43 2.03 -13.22 -11.08
C VAL A 43 2.03 -11.81 -10.48
N THR A 44 2.05 -10.79 -11.34
CA THR A 44 2.06 -9.37 -10.96
C THR A 44 0.87 -8.62 -11.55
N ALA A 45 0.54 -7.48 -10.94
CA ALA A 45 -0.51 -6.60 -11.40
C ALA A 45 -0.03 -5.15 -11.49
N VAL A 46 -0.67 -4.39 -12.38
CA VAL A 46 -0.61 -2.93 -12.36
C VAL A 46 -1.81 -2.44 -11.56
N VAL A 47 -1.58 -1.62 -10.54
CA VAL A 47 -2.61 -1.20 -9.58
C VAL A 47 -2.65 0.32 -9.48
N GLN A 48 -3.85 0.90 -9.59
CA GLN A 48 -4.10 2.30 -9.26
C GLN A 48 -4.59 2.42 -7.82
N PRO A 49 -3.87 3.10 -6.90
CA PRO A 49 -4.40 3.41 -5.58
C PRO A 49 -5.70 4.22 -5.69
N ALA A 50 -6.73 3.81 -4.95
CA ALA A 50 -8.08 4.36 -5.04
C ALA A 50 -8.30 5.59 -4.13
N ILE A 51 -7.31 5.98 -3.33
CA ILE A 51 -7.33 7.15 -2.47
C ILE A 51 -6.23 8.11 -2.89
N ARG A 52 -6.58 9.38 -3.11
CA ARG A 52 -5.64 10.45 -3.46
C ARG A 52 -4.75 10.83 -2.29
N TYR A 53 -3.51 11.23 -2.57
CA TYR A 53 -2.66 11.88 -1.58
C TYR A 53 -2.92 13.38 -1.54
N VAL A 54 -2.62 13.99 -0.39
CA VAL A 54 -2.69 15.43 -0.20
C VAL A 54 -1.30 16.01 -0.44
N GLU A 55 -1.17 16.89 -1.42
CA GLU A 55 0.04 17.67 -1.65
C GLU A 55 -0.16 19.06 -1.03
N ARG A 56 0.88 19.56 -0.35
CA ARG A 56 0.91 20.92 0.15
C ARG A 56 1.93 21.72 -0.65
N ASP A 57 1.51 22.83 -1.22
CA ASP A 57 2.42 23.74 -1.92
C ASP A 57 3.24 24.61 -0.93
N ASN A 58 4.20 25.37 -1.46
CA ASN A 58 5.04 26.27 -0.66
C ASN A 58 4.23 27.42 -0.02
N ASP A 59 3.03 27.70 -0.52
CA ASP A 59 2.12 28.75 -0.04
C ASP A 59 1.13 28.21 1.02
N GLY A 60 1.19 26.92 1.34
CA GLY A 60 0.36 26.26 2.35
C GLY A 60 -1.00 25.76 1.86
N ASN A 61 -1.34 25.94 0.59
CA ASN A 61 -2.56 25.39 0.01
C ASN A 61 -2.47 23.86 -0.10
N LYS A 62 -3.61 23.20 0.08
CA LYS A 62 -3.73 21.74 -0.06
C LYS A 62 -4.40 21.42 -1.38
N SER A 63 -3.77 20.57 -2.17
CA SER A 63 -4.38 19.93 -3.34
C SER A 63 -4.40 18.42 -3.16
N THR A 64 -5.26 17.73 -3.91
CA THR A 64 -5.27 16.26 -3.93
C THR A 64 -4.82 15.77 -5.29
N LYS A 65 -3.99 14.73 -5.31
CA LYS A 65 -3.45 14.13 -6.53
C LYS A 65 -3.59 12.62 -6.50
N ASP A 66 -3.74 12.04 -7.68
CA ASP A 66 -3.72 10.60 -7.85
C ASP A 66 -2.28 10.09 -7.67
N TYR A 67 -2.14 8.96 -6.98
CA TYR A 67 -0.85 8.26 -6.94
C TYR A 67 -0.49 7.76 -8.34
N PRO A 68 0.82 7.62 -8.64
CA PRO A 68 1.23 6.92 -9.85
C PRO A 68 0.70 5.48 -9.85
N LEU A 69 0.63 4.89 -11.03
CA LEU A 69 0.37 3.46 -11.16
C LEU A 69 1.49 2.67 -10.50
N LEU A 70 1.10 1.74 -9.64
CA LEU A 70 2.01 0.77 -9.07
C LEU A 70 2.17 -0.35 -10.08
N VAL A 71 3.37 -0.56 -10.58
CA VAL A 71 3.69 -1.60 -11.57
C VAL A 71 4.35 -2.78 -10.88
N ASP A 72 4.28 -3.95 -11.51
CA ASP A 72 4.92 -5.19 -11.06
C ASP A 72 4.57 -5.59 -9.60
N VAL A 73 3.36 -5.26 -9.15
CA VAL A 73 2.90 -5.55 -7.78
C VAL A 73 2.56 -7.05 -7.68
N PRO A 74 3.25 -7.86 -6.86
CA PRO A 74 2.95 -9.29 -6.75
C PRO A 74 1.55 -9.53 -6.16
N VAL A 75 0.79 -10.42 -6.82
CA VAL A 75 -0.56 -10.79 -6.39
C VAL A 75 -0.51 -11.94 -5.39
N ILE A 76 -1.12 -11.74 -4.22
CA ILE A 76 -1.22 -12.78 -3.19
C ILE A 76 -2.43 -13.66 -3.48
N PHE A 77 -2.17 -14.91 -3.84
CA PHE A 77 -3.15 -15.99 -3.83
C PHE A 77 -3.05 -16.82 -2.54
N PRO A 78 -4.16 -17.13 -1.86
CA PRO A 78 -4.15 -18.04 -0.72
C PRO A 78 -3.52 -19.39 -1.09
N ARG A 79 -2.42 -19.74 -0.45
CA ARG A 79 -1.67 -20.97 -0.73
C ARG A 79 -1.00 -21.55 0.53
N GLY A 80 -0.84 -22.87 0.56
CA GLY A 80 -0.21 -23.59 1.67
C GLY A 80 -0.31 -25.11 1.50
N GLY A 81 0.66 -25.86 2.02
CA GLY A 81 0.63 -27.33 2.00
C GLY A 81 0.59 -27.97 0.61
N GLY A 82 1.05 -27.28 -0.43
CA GLY A 82 0.97 -27.73 -1.82
C GLY A 82 -0.33 -27.38 -2.55
N CYS A 83 -1.29 -26.76 -1.87
CA CYS A 83 -2.54 -26.29 -2.46
C CYS A 83 -2.49 -24.78 -2.70
N THR A 84 -3.08 -24.32 -3.81
CA THR A 84 -3.21 -22.89 -4.14
C THR A 84 -4.63 -22.63 -4.63
N LEU A 85 -5.29 -21.62 -4.08
CA LEU A 85 -6.58 -21.12 -4.56
C LEU A 85 -6.34 -19.96 -5.51
N THR A 86 -6.49 -20.20 -6.81
CA THR A 86 -6.43 -19.16 -7.84
C THR A 86 -7.82 -18.77 -8.30
N PHE A 87 -7.97 -17.52 -8.71
CA PHE A 87 -9.17 -17.00 -9.35
C PHE A 87 -8.74 -16.00 -10.44
N PRO A 88 -9.57 -15.79 -11.48
CA PRO A 88 -9.23 -14.84 -12.54
C PRO A 88 -9.17 -13.42 -11.96
N VAL A 89 -8.03 -12.75 -12.15
CA VAL A 89 -7.84 -11.33 -11.83
C VAL A 89 -7.98 -10.53 -13.12
N LYS A 90 -8.80 -9.48 -13.10
CA LYS A 90 -9.05 -8.63 -14.27
C LYS A 90 -9.00 -7.15 -13.93
N ALA A 91 -8.89 -6.33 -14.97
CA ALA A 91 -9.02 -4.89 -14.86
C ALA A 91 -10.36 -4.52 -14.20
N GLY A 92 -10.31 -3.60 -13.24
CA GLY A 92 -11.45 -3.15 -12.45
C GLY A 92 -11.72 -3.94 -11.18
N ASP A 93 -11.04 -5.05 -10.92
CA ASP A 93 -11.14 -5.73 -9.62
C ASP A 93 -10.54 -4.84 -8.51
N GLU A 94 -11.10 -4.95 -7.31
CA GLU A 94 -10.64 -4.23 -6.13
C GLU A 94 -9.63 -5.07 -5.34
N CYS A 95 -8.56 -4.42 -4.87
CA CYS A 95 -7.51 -5.06 -4.11
C CYS A 95 -7.08 -4.19 -2.91
N LEU A 96 -6.45 -4.83 -1.93
CA LEU A 96 -5.74 -4.16 -0.85
C LEU A 96 -4.26 -4.19 -1.22
N VAL A 97 -3.67 -3.03 -1.43
CA VAL A 97 -2.22 -2.88 -1.59
C VAL A 97 -1.60 -2.75 -0.21
N ILE A 98 -0.60 -3.56 0.10
CA ILE A 98 0.14 -3.54 1.36
C ILE A 98 1.60 -3.23 1.01
N PHE A 99 2.16 -2.20 1.64
CA PHE A 99 3.54 -1.78 1.38
C PHE A 99 4.49 -2.56 2.27
N ALA A 100 5.63 -2.95 1.70
CA ALA A 100 6.69 -3.61 2.43
C ALA A 100 7.48 -2.60 3.28
N ASP A 101 8.06 -3.09 4.37
CA ASP A 101 8.95 -2.29 5.23
C ASP A 101 10.27 -1.95 4.52
N ARG A 102 10.74 -2.84 3.64
CA ARG A 102 11.99 -2.71 2.87
C ARG A 102 11.78 -3.14 1.42
N CYS A 103 12.75 -2.78 0.58
CA CYS A 103 12.85 -3.25 -0.80
C CYS A 103 12.72 -4.79 -0.90
N ILE A 104 11.86 -5.26 -1.81
CA ILE A 104 11.56 -6.68 -1.99
C ILE A 104 12.20 -7.30 -3.24
N ASP A 105 12.91 -6.52 -4.06
CA ASP A 105 13.36 -6.90 -5.41
C ASP A 105 14.12 -8.23 -5.45
N PHE A 106 15.10 -8.41 -4.55
CA PHE A 106 15.90 -9.64 -4.51
C PHE A 106 15.08 -10.86 -4.06
N TRP A 107 14.17 -10.66 -3.11
CA TRP A 107 13.27 -11.74 -2.69
C TRP A 107 12.28 -12.09 -3.79
N TRP A 108 11.77 -11.09 -4.51
CA TRP A 108 10.87 -11.32 -5.63
C TRP A 108 11.56 -12.10 -6.76
N GLN A 109 12.81 -11.77 -7.09
CA GLN A 109 13.57 -12.45 -8.13
C GLN A 109 14.08 -13.84 -7.71
N SER A 110 14.62 -13.98 -6.50
CA SER A 110 15.42 -15.15 -6.10
C SER A 110 14.78 -15.99 -4.99
N GLY A 111 13.70 -15.52 -4.36
CA GLY A 111 13.10 -16.15 -3.18
C GLY A 111 14.06 -16.24 -2.00
N GLY A 112 13.74 -17.07 -1.00
CA GLY A 112 14.65 -17.34 0.13
C GLY A 112 14.91 -16.15 1.06
N ILE A 113 16.00 -16.23 1.81
CA ILE A 113 16.48 -15.13 2.67
C ILE A 113 17.38 -14.23 1.83
N GLN A 114 17.13 -12.91 1.86
CA GLN A 114 17.81 -11.93 1.01
C GLN A 114 18.32 -10.74 1.82
N GLU A 115 19.39 -10.11 1.33
CA GLU A 115 19.92 -8.85 1.86
C GLU A 115 19.13 -7.66 1.30
N PRO A 116 18.98 -6.56 2.06
CA PRO A 116 18.40 -5.33 1.55
C PRO A 116 19.38 -4.69 0.55
N VAL A 117 19.06 -4.75 -0.74
CA VAL A 117 19.88 -4.17 -1.81
C VAL A 117 19.71 -2.65 -1.93
N ASP A 118 18.59 -2.13 -1.43
CA ASP A 118 18.21 -0.72 -1.48
C ASP A 118 17.78 -0.26 -0.08
N GLU A 119 18.13 0.98 0.27
CA GLU A 119 17.78 1.63 1.54
C GLU A 119 16.32 2.12 1.58
N ARG A 120 15.56 1.95 0.48
CA ARG A 120 14.12 2.24 0.41
C ARG A 120 13.35 1.59 1.57
N MET A 121 12.54 2.42 2.23
CA MET A 121 11.63 2.02 3.30
C MET A 121 10.23 2.55 3.02
N HIS A 122 9.20 1.71 3.13
CA HIS A 122 7.80 2.08 2.90
C HIS A 122 7.57 2.80 1.56
N ASP A 123 8.29 2.39 0.50
CA ASP A 123 8.20 2.99 -0.82
C ASP A 123 6.98 2.50 -1.60
N LEU A 124 6.51 3.28 -2.58
CA LEU A 124 5.38 2.89 -3.42
C LEU A 124 5.69 1.69 -4.33
N SER A 125 6.96 1.49 -4.66
CA SER A 125 7.41 0.44 -5.58
C SER A 125 7.48 -0.94 -4.91
N ASP A 126 7.51 -0.97 -3.57
CA ASP A 126 7.62 -2.20 -2.80
C ASP A 126 6.27 -2.53 -2.15
N ALA A 127 5.42 -3.22 -2.89
CA ALA A 127 4.08 -3.55 -2.43
C ALA A 127 3.62 -4.93 -2.88
N PHE A 128 2.64 -5.46 -2.16
CA PHE A 128 1.86 -6.65 -2.53
C PHE A 128 0.41 -6.26 -2.69
N CYS A 129 -0.36 -7.00 -3.48
CA CYS A 129 -1.81 -6.81 -3.51
C CYS A 129 -2.57 -8.10 -3.19
N ILE A 130 -3.58 -7.97 -2.32
CA ILE A 130 -4.57 -9.00 -2.02
C ILE A 130 -5.87 -8.60 -2.72
N VAL A 131 -6.30 -9.38 -3.70
CA VAL A 131 -7.55 -9.13 -4.44
C VAL A 131 -8.73 -9.60 -3.61
N GLY A 132 -9.84 -8.85 -3.65
CA GLY A 132 -11.10 -9.25 -3.01
C GLY A 132 -11.66 -8.37 -1.88
N PRO A 133 -11.00 -7.31 -1.34
CA PRO A 133 -11.72 -6.30 -0.58
C PRO A 133 -12.81 -5.69 -1.45
N GLN A 134 -13.94 -5.37 -0.83
CA GLN A 134 -15.12 -4.89 -1.54
C GLN A 134 -15.58 -3.56 -1.00
N SER A 135 -15.63 -2.56 -1.89
CA SER A 135 -16.37 -1.34 -1.66
C SER A 135 -17.86 -1.63 -1.58
N GLN A 136 -18.63 -0.74 -0.96
CA GLN A 136 -20.09 -0.88 -0.95
C GLN A 136 -20.70 -0.86 -2.37
N ALA A 137 -20.00 -0.28 -3.33
CA ALA A 137 -20.43 -0.23 -4.73
C ALA A 137 -20.22 -1.57 -5.47
N LYS A 138 -19.25 -2.39 -5.04
CA LYS A 138 -18.90 -3.66 -5.70
C LYS A 138 -19.03 -4.88 -4.78
N LYS A 139 -19.77 -4.76 -3.68
CA LYS A 139 -19.99 -5.88 -2.77
C LYS A 139 -20.74 -7.01 -3.47
N ILE A 140 -20.32 -8.23 -3.18
CA ILE A 140 -20.99 -9.44 -3.63
C ILE A 140 -22.30 -9.63 -2.85
N GLY A 141 -23.27 -10.23 -3.52
CA GLY A 141 -24.54 -10.63 -2.94
C GLY A 141 -24.49 -12.05 -2.41
N GLY A 142 -25.58 -12.47 -1.75
CA GLY A 142 -25.79 -13.90 -1.46
C GLY A 142 -24.75 -14.53 -0.52
N ILE A 143 -24.10 -13.73 0.34
CA ILE A 143 -23.16 -14.24 1.34
C ILE A 143 -23.93 -15.15 2.30
N SER A 144 -23.61 -16.45 2.25
CA SER A 144 -24.16 -17.44 3.16
C SER A 144 -23.68 -17.19 4.58
N THR A 145 -24.61 -17.12 5.53
CA THR A 145 -24.32 -16.93 6.96
C THR A 145 -24.27 -18.24 7.75
N SER A 146 -24.56 -19.37 7.11
CA SER A 146 -24.71 -20.68 7.76
C SER A 146 -23.81 -21.78 7.20
N ALA A 147 -23.22 -21.58 6.01
CA ALA A 147 -22.35 -22.56 5.36
C ALA A 147 -21.34 -21.89 4.42
N VAL A 148 -20.24 -22.58 4.13
CA VAL A 148 -19.30 -22.19 3.07
C VAL A 148 -19.96 -22.40 1.71
N GLY A 149 -19.87 -21.41 0.82
CA GLY A 149 -20.40 -21.47 -0.53
C GLY A 149 -19.82 -20.39 -1.43
N ALA A 150 -20.11 -20.46 -2.73
CA ALA A 150 -19.74 -19.43 -3.68
C ALA A 150 -20.79 -18.29 -3.62
N ALA A 151 -20.32 -17.07 -3.38
CA ALA A 151 -21.11 -15.85 -3.50
C ALA A 151 -20.79 -15.18 -4.85
N GLN A 152 -21.78 -14.52 -5.45
CA GLN A 152 -21.67 -13.82 -6.73
C GLN A 152 -21.60 -12.31 -6.53
#